data_AF-A0AAN9P0U8-F1
#
_entry.id   AF-A0AAN9P0U8-F1
#
_cell.length_a   1.000
_cell.length_b   1.000
_cell.length_c   1.000
_cell.angle_alpha   90.00
_cell.angle_beta   90.00
_cell.angle_gamma   90.00
#
_symmetry.space_group_name_H-M   'P 1'
#
loop_
_entity.id
_entity.type
_entity.pdbx_description
1 polymer ?
#
loop_
_entity_poly.entity_id
_entity_poly.type
_entity_poly.pdbx_seq_one_letter_code
_entity_poly.pdbx_strand_id
1 'polypeptide(L)'
;MNDLFTNSFISEKPLPEQNPHHHVIKMGGAGVNLDKFFSDVEAVKEELTELETLRHRLKTSNEHSKTLHAATAVKDLRSRMDADVSLALKKAKVVKLKLEALDQSNAANRSVPGCGPGSSSDRTRVSVVNGLKKKLKEAMESFNELRMQISSEYRETVQGRYFTVTG
;
A
#
# COMPACT_ATOMS: atom_id res chain seq x y z
N MET A 1 -11.29 58.21 7.23
CA MET A 1 -12.54 58.91 7.58
C MET A 1 -13.20 59.32 6.28
N ASN A 2 -14.46 58.94 6.14
CA ASN A 2 -15.28 59.15 4.95
C ASN A 2 -15.67 60.63 4.80
N ASP A 3 -15.98 61.05 3.57
CA ASP A 3 -17.33 61.47 3.17
C ASP A 3 -17.42 61.34 1.63
N LEU A 4 -18.28 60.50 1.06
CA LEU A 4 -19.75 60.51 0.99
C LEU A 4 -20.32 61.49 -0.06
N PHE A 5 -20.72 60.88 -1.19
CA PHE A 5 -21.82 61.20 -2.12
C PHE A 5 -21.86 62.54 -2.87
N THR A 6 -21.86 62.47 -4.20
CA THR A 6 -22.87 63.16 -5.03
C THR A 6 -23.13 62.41 -6.35
N ASN A 7 -24.31 61.80 -6.40
CA ASN A 7 -25.23 61.51 -7.51
C ASN A 7 -24.83 61.80 -8.98
N SER A 8 -25.02 60.79 -9.83
CA SER A 8 -25.83 60.76 -11.08
C SER A 8 -25.64 59.35 -11.69
N PHE A 9 -26.63 58.50 -11.91
CA PHE A 9 -27.76 58.67 -12.81
C PHE A 9 -28.94 57.75 -12.44
N ILE A 10 -30.13 58.25 -12.74
CA ILE A 10 -31.46 57.67 -12.51
C ILE A 10 -31.78 56.58 -13.56
N SER A 11 -32.17 55.41 -13.06
CA SER A 11 -33.31 54.53 -13.38
C SER A 11 -33.82 54.27 -14.83
N GLU A 12 -34.25 53.01 -15.00
CA GLU A 12 -35.20 52.39 -15.97
C GLU A 12 -34.61 51.94 -17.33
N LYS A 13 -34.74 50.69 -17.82
CA LYS A 13 -35.79 49.65 -17.73
C LYS A 13 -35.22 48.25 -18.09
N PRO A 14 -35.96 47.14 -17.88
CA PRO A 14 -35.46 45.77 -17.98
C PRO A 14 -35.67 45.15 -19.37
N LEU A 15 -34.74 44.30 -19.81
CA LEU A 15 -34.95 43.36 -20.92
C LEU A 15 -34.48 41.95 -20.48
N PRO A 16 -35.21 40.90 -20.84
CA PRO A 16 -34.92 39.54 -20.41
C PRO A 16 -33.97 38.88 -21.39
N GLU A 17 -32.80 38.45 -20.94
CA GLU A 17 -32.01 37.50 -21.72
C GLU A 17 -31.59 36.34 -20.83
N GLN A 18 -32.32 35.25 -21.05
CA GLN A 18 -32.08 33.94 -20.48
C GLN A 18 -30.70 33.47 -20.91
N ASN A 19 -29.77 33.40 -19.96
CA ASN A 19 -28.55 32.62 -20.16
C ASN A 19 -28.23 31.83 -18.87
N PRO A 20 -28.85 30.66 -18.67
CA PRO A 20 -28.55 29.82 -17.51
C PRO A 20 -27.42 28.85 -17.86
N HIS A 21 -26.23 29.36 -18.15
CA HIS A 21 -25.00 28.57 -18.00
C HIS A 21 -24.40 28.82 -16.62
N HIS A 22 -25.23 28.63 -15.59
CA HIS A 22 -24.73 28.38 -14.24
C HIS A 22 -24.13 26.98 -14.27
N HIS A 23 -22.81 26.90 -14.47
CA HIS A 23 -22.06 25.66 -14.32
C HIS A 23 -22.10 25.28 -12.83
N VAL A 24 -23.19 24.64 -12.42
CA VAL A 24 -23.25 23.95 -11.12
C VAL A 24 -22.18 22.87 -11.21
N ILE A 25 -20.99 23.12 -10.64
CA ILE A 25 -20.02 22.07 -10.38
C ILE A 25 -20.71 21.14 -9.39
N LYS A 26 -21.32 20.08 -9.91
CA LYS A 26 -21.94 19.05 -9.11
C LYS A 26 -20.83 18.24 -8.46
N MET A 27 -20.34 18.72 -7.32
CA MET A 27 -19.42 18.03 -6.38
C MET A 27 -20.12 16.85 -5.68
N GLY A 28 -21.03 16.15 -6.36
CA GLY A 28 -21.88 15.12 -5.75
C GLY A 28 -21.36 13.68 -5.88
N GLY A 29 -20.33 13.43 -6.69
CA GLY A 29 -19.82 12.07 -6.97
C GLY A 29 -18.41 11.77 -6.47
N ALA A 30 -17.61 12.81 -6.16
CA ALA A 30 -16.20 12.63 -5.82
C ALA A 30 -15.97 12.11 -4.38
N GLY A 31 -16.85 12.47 -3.44
CA GLY A 31 -16.71 12.10 -2.01
C GLY A 31 -16.87 10.59 -1.76
N VAL A 32 -17.97 10.00 -2.26
CA VAL A 32 -18.28 8.57 -2.07
C VAL A 32 -17.22 7.67 -2.76
N ASN A 33 -16.59 8.14 -3.84
CA ASN A 33 -15.53 7.39 -4.51
C ASN A 33 -14.21 7.37 -3.74
N LEU A 34 -13.94 8.38 -2.91
CA LEU A 34 -12.73 8.44 -2.08
C LEU A 34 -12.85 7.54 -0.85
N ASP A 35 -14.03 7.44 -0.23
CA ASP A 35 -14.23 6.60 0.95
C ASP A 35 -13.92 5.13 0.67
N LYS A 36 -14.47 4.60 -0.43
CA LYS A 36 -14.16 3.23 -0.88
C LYS A 36 -12.67 3.04 -1.17
N PHE A 37 -12.06 4.02 -1.86
CA PHE A 37 -10.63 3.97 -2.15
C PHE A 37 -9.78 3.90 -0.87
N PHE A 38 -10.10 4.70 0.14
CA PHE A 38 -9.37 4.68 1.40
C PHE A 38 -9.61 3.39 2.20
N SER A 39 -10.80 2.81 2.11
CA SER A 39 -11.07 1.48 2.67
C SER A 39 -10.22 0.40 2.01
N ASP A 40 -10.13 0.39 0.68
CA ASP A 40 -9.29 -0.56 -0.07
C ASP A 40 -7.79 -0.34 0.24
N VAL A 41 -7.36 0.91 0.40
CA VAL A 41 -6.00 1.27 0.82
C VAL A 41 -5.69 0.74 2.22
N GLU A 42 -6.61 0.86 3.17
CA GLU A 42 -6.40 0.37 4.53
C GLU A 42 -6.30 -1.15 4.56
N ALA A 43 -7.17 -1.84 3.81
CA ALA A 43 -7.10 -3.29 3.62
C ALA A 43 -5.81 -3.75 2.94
N VAL A 44 -5.09 -2.90 2.21
CA VAL A 44 -3.75 -3.18 1.69
C VAL A 44 -2.67 -2.97 2.77
N LYS A 45 -2.80 -1.92 3.59
CA LYS A 45 -1.86 -1.66 4.69
C LYS A 45 -1.89 -2.74 5.76
N GLU A 46 -3.07 -3.28 6.08
CA GLU A 46 -3.22 -4.40 7.02
C GLU A 46 -2.43 -5.62 6.53
N GLU A 47 -2.60 -6.01 5.28
CA GLU A 47 -1.88 -7.15 4.68
C GLU A 47 -0.36 -6.93 4.63
N LEU A 48 0.09 -5.69 4.40
CA LEU A 48 1.51 -5.32 4.46
C LEU A 48 2.05 -5.44 5.90
N THR A 49 1.25 -5.05 6.91
CA THR A 49 1.62 -5.19 8.32
C THR A 49 1.73 -6.65 8.72
N GLU A 50 0.83 -7.50 8.23
CA GLU A 50 0.93 -8.95 8.42
C GLU A 50 2.18 -9.54 7.75
N LEU A 51 2.52 -9.08 6.54
CA LEU A 51 3.75 -9.51 5.85
C LEU A 51 5.01 -9.15 6.66
N GLU A 52 5.07 -7.94 7.21
CA GLU A 52 6.15 -7.51 8.11
C GLU A 52 6.22 -8.36 9.39
N THR A 53 5.06 -8.70 9.95
CA THR A 53 4.94 -9.58 11.14
C THR A 53 5.48 -10.97 10.85
N LEU A 54 5.15 -11.56 9.68
CA LEU A 54 5.67 -12.86 9.26
C LEU A 54 7.18 -12.84 9.08
N ARG A 55 7.72 -11.76 8.48
CA ARG A 55 9.18 -11.57 8.37
C ARG A 55 9.85 -11.50 9.74
N HIS A 56 9.27 -10.77 10.69
CA HIS A 56 9.80 -10.67 12.05
C HIS A 56 9.77 -12.03 12.76
N ARG A 57 8.66 -12.77 12.65
CA ARG A 57 8.53 -14.12 13.21
C ARG A 57 9.54 -15.11 12.60
N LEU A 58 9.77 -15.03 11.29
CA LEU A 58 10.77 -15.84 10.60
C LEU A 58 12.18 -15.53 11.11
N LYS A 59 12.51 -14.25 11.31
CA LYS A 59 13.81 -13.83 11.88
C LYS A 59 13.99 -14.35 13.31
N THR A 60 13.01 -14.17 14.18
CA THR A 60 13.06 -14.66 15.57
C THR A 60 13.17 -16.19 15.63
N SER A 61 12.45 -16.89 14.75
CA SER A 61 12.56 -18.35 14.62
C SER A 61 13.95 -18.78 14.17
N ASN A 62 14.56 -18.07 13.22
CA ASN A 62 15.94 -18.35 12.80
C ASN A 62 16.93 -18.18 13.96
N GLU A 63 16.84 -17.09 14.73
CA GLU A 63 17.73 -16.87 15.87
C GLU A 63 17.55 -17.95 16.96
N HIS A 64 16.30 -18.36 17.23
CA HIS A 64 16.04 -19.46 18.15
C HIS A 64 16.59 -20.80 17.62
N SER A 65 16.63 -21.01 16.30
CA SER A 65 17.21 -22.22 15.73
C SER A 65 18.69 -22.40 16.05
N LYS A 66 19.42 -21.30 16.30
CA LYS A 66 20.85 -21.30 16.64
C LYS A 66 21.12 -21.82 18.05
N THR A 67 20.16 -21.69 18.97
CA THR A 67 20.29 -22.15 20.37
C THR A 67 19.62 -23.50 20.63
N LEU A 68 18.89 -24.05 19.64
CA LEU A 68 18.29 -25.37 19.74
C LEU A 68 19.31 -26.47 19.40
N HIS A 69 19.43 -27.44 20.31
CA HIS A 69 20.34 -28.58 20.14
C HIS A 69 19.60 -29.90 19.89
N ALA A 70 18.32 -29.98 20.22
CA ALA A 70 17.50 -31.17 20.00
C ALA A 70 17.08 -31.29 18.52
N ALA A 71 17.44 -32.39 17.86
CA ALA A 71 17.20 -32.60 16.42
C ALA A 71 15.71 -32.54 16.04
N THR A 72 14.83 -33.08 16.89
CA THR A 72 13.36 -33.02 16.70
C THR A 72 12.86 -31.58 16.79
N ALA A 73 13.26 -30.83 17.81
CA ALA A 73 12.89 -29.42 17.97
C ALA A 73 13.38 -28.54 16.81
N VAL A 74 14.58 -28.80 16.29
CA VAL A 74 15.11 -28.10 15.10
C VAL A 74 14.27 -28.42 13.85
N LYS A 75 13.86 -29.68 13.65
CA LYS A 75 13.00 -30.08 12.53
C LYS A 75 11.63 -29.40 12.61
N ASP A 76 11.01 -29.38 13.79
CA ASP A 76 9.70 -28.77 14.00
C ASP A 76 9.76 -27.24 13.82
N LEU A 77 10.84 -26.60 14.26
CA LEU A 77 11.07 -25.19 14.03
C LEU A 77 11.24 -24.87 12.54
N ARG A 78 11.98 -25.68 11.78
CA ARG A 78 12.10 -25.51 10.33
C ARG A 78 10.75 -25.64 9.63
N SER A 79 9.95 -26.63 9.98
CA SER A 79 8.60 -26.79 9.42
C SER A 79 7.73 -25.55 9.67
N ARG A 80 7.83 -24.93 10.85
CA ARG A 80 7.15 -23.65 11.13
C ARG A 80 7.70 -22.50 10.30
N MET A 81 9.01 -22.39 10.14
CA MET A 81 9.64 -21.38 9.29
C MET A 81 9.19 -21.51 7.82
N ASP A 82 9.10 -22.74 7.29
CA ASP A 82 8.63 -23.00 5.93
C ASP A 82 7.15 -22.62 5.75
N ALA A 83 6.32 -22.87 6.77
CA ALA A 83 4.92 -22.44 6.80
C ALA A 83 4.80 -20.90 6.80
N ASP A 84 5.64 -20.21 7.58
CA ASP A 84 5.70 -18.75 7.62
C ASP A 84 6.11 -18.16 6.28
N VAL A 85 7.09 -18.75 5.60
CA VAL A 85 7.49 -18.37 4.24
C VAL A 85 6.35 -18.55 3.26
N SER A 86 5.68 -19.70 3.30
CA SER A 86 4.55 -20.00 2.43
C SER A 86 3.39 -19.01 2.63
N LEU A 87 3.12 -18.64 3.88
CA LEU A 87 2.09 -17.67 4.22
C LEU A 87 2.48 -16.25 3.77
N ALA A 88 3.73 -15.84 3.96
CA ALA A 88 4.23 -14.55 3.50
C ALA A 88 4.10 -14.40 1.97
N LEU A 89 4.42 -15.44 1.21
CA LEU A 89 4.26 -15.45 -0.25
C LEU A 89 2.79 -15.35 -0.67
N LYS A 90 1.87 -16.00 0.04
CA LYS A 90 0.42 -15.87 -0.23
C LYS A 90 -0.06 -14.46 0.04
N LYS A 91 0.35 -13.86 1.17
CA LYS A 91 0.01 -12.48 1.54
C LYS A 91 0.55 -11.47 0.54
N ALA A 92 1.80 -11.60 0.12
CA ALA A 92 2.39 -10.75 -0.91
C ALA A 92 1.62 -10.81 -2.24
N LYS A 93 1.13 -12.00 -2.64
CA LYS A 93 0.27 -12.13 -3.83
C LYS A 93 -1.06 -11.40 -3.66
N VAL A 94 -1.69 -11.51 -2.49
CA VAL A 94 -2.94 -10.77 -2.18
C VAL A 94 -2.71 -9.26 -2.26
N VAL A 95 -1.63 -8.75 -1.64
CA VAL A 95 -1.27 -7.32 -1.71
C VAL A 95 -1.08 -6.87 -3.16
N LYS A 96 -0.36 -7.65 -3.98
CA LYS A 96 -0.16 -7.35 -5.40
C LYS A 96 -1.49 -7.23 -6.15
N LEU A 97 -2.39 -8.20 -5.97
CA LEU A 97 -3.71 -8.18 -6.63
C LEU A 97 -4.57 -6.98 -6.18
N LYS A 98 -4.56 -6.66 -4.88
CA LYS A 98 -5.27 -5.48 -4.35
C LYS A 98 -4.70 -4.17 -4.93
N LEU A 99 -3.38 -4.07 -5.10
CA LEU A 99 -2.74 -2.91 -5.75
C LEU A 99 -3.12 -2.77 -7.22
N GLU A 100 -3.17 -3.88 -7.96
CA GLU A 100 -3.64 -3.88 -9.36
C GLU A 100 -5.10 -3.44 -9.46
N ALA A 101 -5.96 -3.86 -8.52
CA ALA A 101 -7.34 -3.40 -8.44
C ALA A 101 -7.44 -1.90 -8.12
N LEU A 102 -6.59 -1.38 -7.24
CA LEU A 102 -6.50 0.06 -6.95
C LEU A 102 -6.04 0.86 -8.18
N ASP A 103 -5.09 0.35 -8.98
CA ASP A 103 -4.69 0.97 -10.23
C ASP A 103 -5.83 1.04 -11.25
N GLN A 104 -6.58 -0.06 -11.40
CA GLN A 104 -7.75 -0.11 -12.28
C GLN A 104 -8.84 0.86 -11.80
N SER A 105 -9.08 0.95 -10.50
CA SER A 105 -9.98 1.93 -9.89
C SER A 105 -9.54 3.36 -10.19
N ASN A 106 -8.25 3.65 -10.08
CA ASN A 106 -7.70 4.97 -10.41
C ASN A 106 -7.87 5.31 -11.89
N ALA A 107 -7.65 4.35 -12.79
CA ALA A 107 -7.87 4.53 -14.22
C ALA A 107 -9.35 4.82 -14.53
N ALA A 108 -10.28 4.06 -13.93
CA ALA A 108 -11.71 4.26 -14.11
C ALA A 108 -12.18 5.61 -13.53
N ASN A 109 -11.61 6.05 -12.41
CA ASN A 109 -11.94 7.33 -11.78
C ASN A 109 -11.64 8.53 -12.68
N ARG A 110 -10.69 8.41 -13.62
CA ARG A 110 -10.36 9.50 -14.58
C ARG A 110 -11.46 9.81 -15.58
N SER A 111 -12.36 8.86 -15.82
CA SER A 111 -13.55 9.06 -16.67
C SER A 111 -14.67 9.80 -15.95
N VAL A 112 -14.57 10.03 -14.64
CA VAL A 112 -15.55 10.77 -13.85
C VAL A 112 -15.33 12.29 -14.03
N PRO A 113 -16.40 13.09 -14.26
CA PRO A 113 -16.29 14.54 -14.35
C PRO A 113 -15.55 15.14 -13.15
N GLY A 114 -14.56 16.00 -13.40
CA GLY A 114 -13.73 16.64 -12.36
C GLY A 114 -12.63 15.76 -11.76
N CYS A 115 -12.52 14.48 -12.16
CA CYS A 115 -11.49 13.55 -11.68
C CYS A 115 -10.47 13.17 -12.75
N GLY A 116 -10.38 13.94 -13.83
CA GLY A 116 -9.44 13.69 -14.93
C GLY A 116 -7.96 13.68 -14.49
N PRO A 117 -7.06 13.27 -15.42
CA PRO A 117 -5.63 13.23 -15.17
C PRO A 117 -5.10 14.54 -14.59
N GLY A 118 -4.34 14.47 -13.50
CA GLY A 118 -3.74 15.64 -12.86
C GLY A 118 -4.67 16.45 -11.96
N SER A 119 -5.93 16.05 -11.78
CA SER A 119 -6.82 16.60 -10.75
C SER A 119 -6.29 16.34 -9.33
N SER A 120 -6.74 17.11 -8.34
CA SER A 120 -6.34 16.90 -6.93
C SER A 120 -6.65 15.47 -6.45
N SER A 121 -7.82 14.94 -6.82
CA SER A 121 -8.22 13.56 -6.53
C SER A 121 -7.31 12.53 -7.22
N ASP A 122 -7.05 12.69 -8.51
CA ASP A 122 -6.15 11.80 -9.27
C ASP A 122 -4.73 11.80 -8.68
N ARG A 123 -4.16 12.98 -8.39
CA ARG A 123 -2.82 13.10 -7.77
C ARG A 123 -2.73 12.39 -6.43
N THR A 124 -3.75 12.57 -5.59
CA THR A 124 -3.82 11.94 -4.26
C THR A 124 -3.85 10.42 -4.40
N ARG A 125 -4.76 9.90 -5.22
CA ARG A 125 -4.92 8.45 -5.40
C ARG A 125 -3.67 7.80 -6.01
N VAL A 126 -3.06 8.44 -7.01
CA VAL A 126 -1.83 7.97 -7.64
C VAL A 126 -0.67 7.98 -6.64
N SER A 127 -0.52 9.04 -5.86
CA SER A 127 0.55 9.14 -4.85
C SER A 127 0.44 8.04 -3.79
N VAL A 128 -0.76 7.79 -3.26
CA VAL A 128 -1.01 6.76 -2.26
C VAL A 128 -0.70 5.37 -2.82
N VAL A 129 -1.22 5.03 -4.01
CA VAL A 129 -0.97 3.71 -4.61
C VAL A 129 0.51 3.49 -4.92
N ASN A 130 1.21 4.52 -5.42
CA ASN A 130 2.65 4.45 -5.65
C ASN A 130 3.43 4.24 -4.35
N GLY A 131 3.01 4.88 -3.25
CA GLY A 131 3.58 4.67 -1.92
C GLY A 131 3.42 3.21 -1.45
N LEU A 132 2.23 2.63 -1.61
CA LEU A 132 1.98 1.24 -1.23
C LEU A 132 2.76 0.23 -2.10
N LYS A 133 2.90 0.50 -3.41
CA LYS A 133 3.74 -0.32 -4.31
C LYS A 133 5.20 -0.31 -3.88
N LYS A 134 5.72 0.87 -3.55
CA LYS A 134 7.08 1.02 -3.02
C LYS A 134 7.24 0.24 -1.71
N LYS A 135 6.29 0.36 -0.78
CA LYS A 135 6.31 -0.37 0.49
C LYS A 135 6.29 -1.90 0.29
N LEU A 136 5.46 -2.42 -0.61
CA LEU A 136 5.46 -3.85 -0.95
C LEU A 136 6.83 -4.29 -1.47
N LYS A 137 7.45 -3.51 -2.36
CA LYS A 137 8.78 -3.81 -2.91
C LYS A 137 9.83 -3.89 -1.81
N GLU A 138 9.93 -2.88 -0.95
CA GLU A 138 10.87 -2.83 0.18
C GLU A 138 10.67 -3.99 1.16
N ALA A 139 9.41 -4.32 1.48
CA ALA A 139 9.08 -5.44 2.34
C ALA A 139 9.52 -6.78 1.75
N MET A 140 9.33 -6.98 0.43
CA MET A 140 9.74 -8.20 -0.27
C MET A 140 11.24 -8.31 -0.46
N GLU A 141 11.95 -7.20 -0.69
CA GLU A 141 13.42 -7.16 -0.72
C GLU A 141 13.99 -7.58 0.64
N SER A 142 13.51 -6.97 1.72
CA SER A 142 13.89 -7.31 3.10
C SER A 142 13.58 -8.79 3.45
N PHE A 143 12.47 -9.31 2.94
CA PHE A 143 12.10 -10.72 3.13
C PHE A 143 13.04 -11.66 2.39
N ASN A 144 13.42 -11.33 1.15
CA ASN A 144 14.33 -12.14 0.36
C ASN A 144 15.76 -12.10 0.93
N GLU A 145 16.23 -10.96 1.40
CA GLU A 145 17.50 -10.83 2.13
C GLU A 145 17.55 -11.76 3.35
N LEU A 146 16.50 -11.75 4.19
CA LEU A 146 16.40 -12.65 5.33
C LEU A 146 16.46 -14.13 4.90
N ARG A 147 15.76 -14.49 3.82
CA ARG A 147 15.78 -15.87 3.29
C ARG A 147 17.17 -16.30 2.80
N MET A 148 17.90 -15.38 2.15
CA MET A 148 19.27 -15.63 1.73
C MET A 148 20.20 -15.81 2.93
N GLN A 149 20.07 -14.95 3.95
CA GLN A 149 20.84 -15.05 5.18
C GLN A 149 20.62 -16.40 5.88
N ILE A 150 19.36 -16.81 6.07
CA ILE A 150 19.01 -18.11 6.67
C ILE A 150 19.65 -19.27 5.88
N SER A 151 19.63 -19.20 4.55
CA SER A 151 20.20 -20.23 3.68
C SER A 151 21.72 -20.31 3.80
N SER A 152 22.41 -19.15 3.88
CA SER A 152 23.86 -19.07 4.08
C SER A 152 24.27 -19.66 5.43
N GLU A 153 23.63 -19.20 6.51
CA GLU A 153 23.92 -19.64 7.88
C GLU A 153 23.72 -21.15 8.05
N TYR A 154 22.68 -21.72 7.41
CA TYR A 154 22.44 -23.16 7.43
C TYR A 154 23.56 -23.93 6.73
N ARG A 155 24.00 -23.47 5.54
CA ARG A 155 25.08 -24.09 4.78
C ARG A 155 26.38 -24.11 5.58
N GLU A 156 26.73 -23.00 6.22
CA GLU A 156 27.92 -22.88 7.07
C GLU A 156 27.85 -23.84 8.27
N THR A 157 26.70 -23.93 8.92
CA THR A 157 26.50 -24.84 10.07
C THR A 157 26.66 -26.31 9.68
N VAL A 158 26.09 -26.72 8.53
CA VAL A 158 26.20 -28.09 8.03
C VAL A 158 27.64 -28.41 7.65
N GLN A 159 28.32 -27.49 6.94
CA GLN A 159 29.71 -27.68 6.53
C GLN A 159 30.66 -27.77 7.73
N GLY A 160 30.49 -26.92 8.75
CA GLY A 160 31.29 -26.98 9.98
C GLY A 160 31.12 -28.30 10.73
N ARG A 161 29.88 -28.78 10.88
CA ARG A 161 29.61 -30.08 11.52
C ARG A 161 30.17 -31.24 10.72
N TYR A 162 30.07 -31.21 9.38
CA TYR A 162 30.67 -32.24 8.54
C TYR A 162 32.18 -32.32 8.76
N PHE A 163 32.88 -31.18 8.73
CA PHE A 163 34.32 -31.12 8.98
C PHE A 163 34.70 -31.68 10.36
N THR A 164 33.97 -31.35 11.42
CA THR A 164 34.23 -31.89 12.77
C THR A 164 33.93 -33.40 12.89
N VAL A 165 33.02 -33.94 12.08
CA VAL A 165 32.62 -35.35 12.15
C VAL A 165 33.52 -36.24 11.28
N THR A 166 34.04 -35.74 10.16
CA THR A 166 34.85 -36.53 9.22
C THR A 166 36.34 -36.17 9.19
N GLY A 167 36.73 -35.08 9.83
CA GLY A 167 38.10 -34.54 9.85
C GLY A 167 38.91 -34.96 11.07
#